data_AF-A0A832A6E3-F1
#
_entry.id   AF-A0A832A6E3-F1
#
_cell.length_a   1.000
_cell.length_b   1.000
_cell.length_c   1.000
_cell.angle_alpha   90.00
_cell.angle_beta   90.00
_cell.angle_gamma   90.00
#
_symmetry.space_group_name_H-M   'P 1'
#
loop_
_entity.id
_entity.type
_entity.pdbx_description
1 polymer ?
#
loop_
_entity_poly.entity_id
_entity_poly.type
_entity_poly.pdbx_seq_one_letter_code
_entity_poly.pdbx_strand_id
1 'polypeptide(L)'
;MARSNLPYQRQSAELRNALLSCSGAFAAAGVFSFFINILMLTGPLFMLQIYDRVITSRSMPTLIALTVLVAGLFAIMGLLDLVRSRVLVRIGARIDTRLSSRVYEAVMRPSLNPAASPMVGGALRELDTLRQFLTGPGPFALFDAPWVPVYLAVIFLFHWVLGVVALAGGILLFIMALLNEFLSRRPLREANTVAARSGQLAETGRRNAEVIFAMGMLSSARKVWQKYHREAMAKQGQASDRAGGMTTTSKAMRLFLQSAILATGAALAIREEITPGTMIAASIIMGRALQPVEMAIGQWRGFVRARQAYKMLSSLLGATPEQPEKMDLPDPVGKLDVVGVRVGIPGQQKLIIGG
;
A
#
# COMPACT_ATOMS: atom_id res chain seq x y z
N MET A 1 29.60 21.18 14.53
CA MET A 1 28.11 21.22 14.50
C MET A 1 27.51 20.20 13.51
N ALA A 2 27.99 18.94 13.50
CA ALA A 2 27.62 17.96 12.46
C ALA A 2 27.65 16.49 12.94
N ARG A 3 26.95 16.14 14.04
CA ARG A 3 26.92 14.75 14.56
C ARG A 3 25.57 14.23 15.10
N SER A 4 24.43 14.88 14.80
CA SER A 4 23.12 14.46 15.35
C SER A 4 22.22 13.65 14.40
N ASN A 5 22.57 13.46 13.13
CA ASN A 5 21.67 12.82 12.13
C ASN A 5 21.96 11.33 11.84
N LEU A 6 23.02 10.76 12.40
CA LEU A 6 23.46 9.38 12.12
C LEU A 6 22.55 8.24 12.63
N PRO A 7 21.78 8.36 13.74
CA PRO A 7 20.95 7.25 14.21
C PRO A 7 19.79 6.95 13.25
N TYR A 8 19.07 7.98 12.81
CA TYR A 8 17.84 7.83 11.99
C TYR A 8 18.10 7.17 10.63
N GLN A 9 19.29 7.38 10.05
CA GLN A 9 19.69 6.76 8.78
C GLN A 9 19.95 5.25 8.89
N ARG A 10 20.50 4.76 10.01
CA ARG A 10 20.66 3.30 10.27
C ARG A 10 19.32 2.61 10.55
N GLN A 11 18.42 3.27 11.29
CA GLN A 11 17.08 2.73 11.63
C GLN A 11 16.22 2.43 10.39
N SER A 12 16.35 3.26 9.36
CA SER A 12 15.65 3.11 8.09
C SER A 12 16.31 2.09 7.16
N ALA A 13 17.58 1.73 7.41
CA ALA A 13 18.40 0.95 6.49
C ALA A 13 18.09 -0.55 6.56
N GLU A 14 17.86 -1.15 7.74
CA GLU A 14 17.53 -2.59 7.86
C GLU A 14 16.23 -2.93 7.12
N LEU A 15 15.15 -2.18 7.37
CA LEU A 15 13.84 -2.41 6.73
C LEU A 15 13.90 -2.12 5.23
N ARG A 16 14.63 -1.06 4.83
CA ARG A 16 14.87 -0.76 3.42
C ARG A 16 15.71 -1.83 2.75
N ASN A 17 16.73 -2.39 3.42
CA ASN A 17 17.57 -3.46 2.89
C ASN A 17 16.79 -4.77 2.77
N ALA A 18 15.89 -5.08 3.71
CA ALA A 18 14.96 -6.20 3.58
C ALA A 18 14.04 -6.04 2.36
N LEU A 19 13.52 -4.83 2.10
CA LEU A 19 12.74 -4.56 0.89
C LEU A 19 13.59 -4.60 -0.39
N LEU A 20 14.79 -4.01 -0.38
CA LEU A 20 15.74 -3.98 -1.51
C LEU A 20 16.31 -5.37 -1.83
N SER A 21 16.40 -6.25 -0.84
CA SER A 21 16.79 -7.66 -1.05
C SER A 21 15.75 -8.44 -1.87
N CYS A 22 14.54 -7.89 -2.01
CA CYS A 22 13.48 -8.39 -2.89
C CYS A 22 13.36 -7.55 -4.18
N SER A 23 14.29 -6.62 -4.46
CA SER A 23 14.26 -5.72 -5.63
C SER A 23 14.15 -6.48 -6.95
N GLY A 24 14.82 -7.62 -7.10
CA GLY A 24 14.70 -8.47 -8.30
C GLY A 24 13.28 -9.00 -8.52
N ALA A 25 12.56 -9.31 -7.44
CA ALA A 25 11.17 -9.76 -7.52
C ALA A 25 10.19 -8.60 -7.75
N PHE A 26 10.45 -7.43 -7.16
CA PHE A 26 9.72 -6.20 -7.49
C PHE A 26 9.95 -5.77 -8.95
N ALA A 27 11.17 -5.93 -9.47
CA ALA A 27 11.50 -5.69 -10.87
C ALA A 27 10.74 -6.67 -11.78
N ALA A 28 10.70 -7.97 -11.43
CA ALA A 28 9.89 -8.94 -12.14
C ALA A 28 8.40 -8.55 -12.17
N ALA A 29 7.83 -8.12 -11.03
CA ALA A 29 6.46 -7.60 -10.98
C ALA A 29 6.25 -6.36 -11.86
N GLY A 30 7.25 -5.48 -11.95
CA GLY A 30 7.24 -4.33 -12.86
C GLY A 30 7.26 -4.75 -14.33
N VAL A 31 8.08 -5.75 -14.70
CA VAL A 31 8.13 -6.31 -16.06
C VAL A 31 6.81 -6.98 -16.43
N PHE A 32 6.18 -7.73 -15.54
CA PHE A 32 4.85 -8.28 -15.80
C PHE A 32 3.81 -7.17 -15.99
N SER A 33 3.83 -6.13 -15.15
CA SER A 33 2.97 -4.96 -15.32
C SER A 33 3.21 -4.25 -16.66
N PHE A 34 4.44 -4.20 -17.16
CA PHE A 34 4.76 -3.67 -18.49
C PHE A 34 4.00 -4.42 -19.59
N PHE A 35 4.13 -5.75 -19.64
CA PHE A 35 3.43 -6.54 -20.65
C PHE A 35 1.90 -6.45 -20.51
N ILE A 36 1.39 -6.47 -19.27
CA ILE A 36 -0.05 -6.34 -19.02
C ILE A 36 -0.59 -5.00 -19.53
N ASN A 37 0.09 -3.88 -19.26
CA ASN A 37 -0.34 -2.56 -19.72
C ASN A 37 -0.28 -2.42 -21.25
N ILE A 38 0.69 -3.04 -21.91
CA ILE A 38 0.71 -3.11 -23.39
C ILE A 38 -0.46 -3.95 -23.91
N LEU A 39 -0.68 -5.13 -23.33
CA LEU A 39 -1.79 -6.01 -23.73
C LEU A 39 -3.16 -5.38 -23.44
N MET A 40 -3.27 -4.43 -22.52
CA MET A 40 -4.50 -3.66 -22.30
C MET A 40 -4.92 -2.83 -23.51
N LEU A 41 -3.98 -2.43 -24.39
CA LEU A 41 -4.30 -1.75 -25.65
C LEU A 41 -4.97 -2.66 -26.67
N THR A 42 -4.94 -3.98 -26.47
CA THR A 42 -5.59 -4.96 -27.36
C THR A 42 -7.08 -4.67 -27.53
N GLY A 43 -7.79 -4.31 -26.45
CA GLY A 43 -9.22 -3.99 -26.51
C GLY A 43 -9.52 -2.78 -27.40
N PRO A 44 -8.92 -1.60 -27.15
CA PRO A 44 -9.01 -0.44 -28.04
C PRO A 44 -8.63 -0.73 -29.49
N LEU A 45 -7.52 -1.46 -29.72
CA LEU A 45 -7.08 -1.81 -31.07
C LEU A 45 -8.07 -2.73 -31.79
N PHE A 46 -8.68 -3.68 -31.07
CA PHE A 46 -9.73 -4.54 -31.62
C PHE A 46 -10.95 -3.73 -32.07
N MET A 47 -11.39 -2.77 -31.25
CA MET A 47 -12.51 -1.89 -31.61
C MET A 47 -12.17 -1.05 -32.84
N LEU A 48 -10.95 -0.48 -32.91
CA LEU A 48 -10.50 0.30 -34.07
C LEU A 48 -10.53 -0.56 -35.35
N GLN A 49 -10.01 -1.79 -35.30
CA GLN A 49 -10.02 -2.69 -36.46
C GLN A 49 -11.44 -3.13 -36.86
N ILE A 50 -12.33 -3.38 -35.89
CA ILE A 50 -13.71 -3.74 -36.23
C ILE A 50 -14.39 -2.60 -36.97
N TYR A 51 -14.37 -1.40 -36.39
CA TYR A 51 -15.11 -0.27 -36.95
C TYR A 51 -14.53 0.23 -38.26
N ASP A 52 -13.20 0.32 -38.36
CA ASP A 52 -12.58 0.94 -39.52
C ASP A 52 -12.36 -0.07 -40.65
N ARG A 53 -12.03 -1.33 -40.33
CA ARG A 53 -11.69 -2.35 -41.33
C ARG A 53 -12.78 -3.40 -41.52
N VAL A 54 -13.28 -4.03 -40.47
CA VAL A 54 -14.21 -5.17 -40.60
C VAL A 54 -15.59 -4.73 -41.10
N ILE A 55 -16.15 -3.68 -40.52
CA ILE A 55 -17.47 -3.16 -40.92
C ILE A 55 -17.41 -2.63 -42.36
N THR A 56 -16.36 -1.87 -42.68
CA THR A 56 -16.16 -1.30 -44.03
C THR A 56 -15.95 -2.39 -45.08
N SER A 57 -15.11 -3.40 -44.81
CA SER A 57 -14.82 -4.50 -45.75
C SER A 57 -15.87 -5.61 -45.77
N ARG A 58 -16.79 -5.64 -44.80
CA ARG A 58 -17.80 -6.71 -44.59
C ARG A 58 -17.21 -8.13 -44.60
N SER A 59 -15.95 -8.27 -44.18
CA SER A 59 -15.21 -9.53 -44.23
C SER A 59 -15.39 -10.35 -42.95
N MET A 60 -16.26 -11.35 -42.99
CA MET A 60 -16.44 -12.30 -41.90
C MET A 60 -15.16 -13.09 -41.54
N PRO A 61 -14.34 -13.54 -42.52
CA PRO A 61 -13.07 -14.21 -42.21
C PRO A 61 -12.12 -13.35 -41.37
N THR A 62 -12.04 -12.05 -41.65
CA THR A 62 -11.19 -11.12 -40.89
C THR A 62 -11.70 -10.95 -39.46
N LEU A 63 -13.02 -10.87 -39.26
CA LEU A 63 -13.61 -10.81 -37.93
C LEU A 63 -13.26 -12.02 -37.08
N ILE A 64 -13.37 -13.22 -37.64
CA ILE A 64 -13.05 -14.48 -36.95
C ILE A 64 -11.56 -14.50 -36.58
N ALA A 65 -10.67 -14.19 -37.53
CA ALA A 65 -9.24 -14.15 -37.29
C ALA A 65 -8.86 -13.16 -36.17
N LEU A 66 -9.41 -11.94 -36.19
CA LEU A 66 -9.19 -10.94 -35.15
C LEU A 66 -9.76 -11.36 -33.80
N THR A 67 -10.94 -11.98 -33.78
CA THR A 67 -11.58 -12.46 -32.54
C THR A 67 -10.75 -13.56 -31.89
N VAL A 68 -10.26 -14.54 -32.67
CA VAL A 68 -9.37 -15.60 -32.17
C VAL A 68 -8.06 -15.02 -31.65
N LEU A 69 -7.46 -14.06 -32.37
CA LEU A 69 -6.25 -13.37 -31.94
C LEU A 69 -6.46 -12.67 -30.59
N VAL A 70 -7.52 -11.87 -30.45
CA VAL A 70 -7.82 -11.12 -29.23
C VAL A 70 -8.17 -12.05 -28.07
N ALA A 71 -8.88 -13.15 -28.32
CA ALA A 71 -9.12 -14.18 -27.31
C ALA A 71 -7.81 -14.77 -26.78
N GLY A 72 -6.85 -15.09 -27.67
CA GLY A 72 -5.51 -15.54 -27.28
C GLY A 72 -4.73 -14.49 -26.48
N LEU A 73 -4.77 -13.22 -26.91
CA LEU A 73 -4.11 -12.13 -26.20
C LEU A 73 -4.71 -11.88 -24.81
N PHE A 74 -6.04 -11.94 -24.65
CA PHE A 74 -6.68 -11.85 -23.34
C PHE A 74 -6.38 -13.05 -22.44
N ALA A 75 -6.27 -14.26 -23.00
CA ALA A 75 -5.82 -15.43 -22.24
C ALA A 75 -4.39 -15.24 -21.71
N ILE A 76 -3.47 -14.74 -22.55
CA ILE A 76 -2.08 -14.42 -22.15
C ILE A 76 -2.08 -13.31 -21.09
N MET A 77 -2.87 -12.24 -21.28
CA MET A 77 -2.99 -11.15 -20.32
C MET A 77 -3.46 -11.67 -18.94
N GLY A 78 -4.48 -12.54 -18.92
CA GLY A 78 -4.97 -13.17 -17.69
C GLY A 78 -3.91 -14.03 -17.01
N LEU A 79 -3.14 -14.81 -17.78
CA LEU A 79 -2.04 -15.61 -17.26
C LEU A 79 -0.92 -14.75 -16.66
N LEU A 80 -0.54 -13.67 -17.34
CA LEU A 80 0.45 -12.71 -16.83
C LEU A 80 -0.02 -12.04 -15.54
N ASP A 81 -1.30 -11.67 -15.44
CA ASP A 81 -1.85 -11.06 -14.24
C ASP A 81 -1.89 -12.04 -13.05
N LEU A 82 -2.23 -13.31 -13.31
CA LEU A 82 -2.16 -14.37 -12.31
C LEU A 82 -0.72 -14.59 -11.80
N VAL A 83 0.26 -14.62 -12.72
CA VAL A 83 1.68 -14.75 -12.36
C VAL A 83 2.12 -13.54 -11.54
N ARG A 84 1.79 -12.33 -11.98
CA ARG A 84 2.09 -11.07 -11.26
C ARG A 84 1.55 -11.11 -9.83
N SER A 85 0.27 -11.48 -9.67
CA SER A 85 -0.37 -11.61 -8.35
C SER A 85 0.35 -12.61 -7.45
N ARG A 86 0.67 -13.81 -7.97
CA ARG A 86 1.41 -14.83 -7.23
C ARG A 86 2.83 -14.38 -6.84
N VAL A 87 3.50 -13.62 -7.70
CA VAL A 87 4.82 -13.04 -7.41
C VAL A 87 4.72 -12.08 -6.23
N LEU A 88 3.73 -11.17 -6.19
CA LEU A 88 3.52 -10.26 -5.06
C LEU A 88 3.24 -11.01 -3.74
N VAL A 89 2.44 -12.08 -3.79
CA VAL A 89 2.19 -12.93 -2.61
C VAL A 89 3.48 -13.57 -2.10
N ARG A 90 4.32 -14.11 -3.00
CA ARG A 90 5.61 -14.70 -2.63
C ARG A 90 6.59 -13.67 -2.08
N ILE A 91 6.59 -12.44 -2.61
CA ILE A 91 7.37 -11.32 -2.07
C ILE A 91 6.94 -11.03 -0.63
N GLY A 92 5.63 -10.91 -0.38
CA GLY A 92 5.08 -10.70 0.95
C GLY A 92 5.51 -11.79 1.94
N ALA A 93 5.43 -13.07 1.55
CA ALA A 93 5.87 -14.19 2.39
C ALA A 93 7.40 -14.18 2.66
N ARG A 94 8.21 -13.80 1.66
CA ARG A 94 9.67 -13.72 1.83
C ARG A 94 10.09 -12.56 2.73
N ILE A 95 9.37 -11.44 2.66
CA ILE A 95 9.56 -10.31 3.58
C ILE A 95 9.16 -10.70 5.00
N ASP A 96 8.03 -11.39 5.15
CA ASP A 96 7.53 -11.87 6.45
C ASP A 96 8.49 -12.86 7.12
N THR A 97 8.96 -13.88 6.40
CA THR A 97 9.93 -14.85 6.93
C THR A 97 11.27 -14.22 7.35
N ARG A 98 11.74 -13.19 6.64
CA ARG A 98 12.97 -12.47 7.00
C ARG A 98 12.80 -11.53 8.19
N LEU A 99 11.67 -10.83 8.28
CA LEU A 99 11.43 -9.82 9.32
C LEU A 99 10.79 -10.41 10.58
N SER A 100 10.04 -11.50 10.49
CA SER A 100 9.30 -12.09 11.62
C SER A 100 10.22 -12.49 12.77
N SER A 101 11.29 -13.24 12.51
CA SER A 101 12.28 -13.63 13.54
C SER A 101 12.91 -12.39 14.19
N ARG A 102 13.33 -11.43 13.37
CA ARG A 102 13.97 -10.20 13.83
C ARG A 102 13.05 -9.31 14.66
N VAL A 103 11.79 -9.17 14.23
CA VAL A 103 10.76 -8.43 14.96
C VAL A 103 10.39 -9.16 16.25
N TYR A 104 10.30 -10.50 16.22
CA TYR A 104 10.05 -11.30 17.40
C TYR A 104 11.16 -11.13 18.46
N GLU A 105 12.43 -11.20 18.06
CA GLU A 105 13.54 -10.92 18.96
C GLU A 105 13.49 -9.50 19.52
N ALA A 106 13.21 -8.49 18.68
CA ALA A 106 13.07 -7.11 19.13
C ALA A 106 11.91 -6.92 20.12
N VAL A 107 10.82 -7.69 19.96
CA VAL A 107 9.65 -7.73 20.85
C VAL A 107 9.93 -8.48 22.16
N MET A 108 10.86 -9.44 22.18
CA MET A 108 11.23 -10.20 23.39
C MET A 108 12.35 -9.56 24.22
N ARG A 109 13.20 -8.73 23.63
CA ARG A 109 14.22 -7.91 24.32
C ARG A 109 13.74 -6.74 25.24
N PRO A 110 12.46 -6.31 25.33
CA PRO A 110 12.02 -5.18 26.15
C PRO A 110 12.18 -5.31 27.66
N SER A 111 12.62 -6.46 28.18
CA SER A 111 13.05 -6.59 29.58
C SER A 111 14.24 -5.68 29.96
N LEU A 112 14.85 -4.98 28.99
CA LEU A 112 16.00 -4.08 29.21
C LEU A 112 15.71 -2.59 28.95
N ASN A 113 14.53 -2.19 28.45
CA ASN A 113 14.24 -0.75 28.20
C ASN A 113 12.75 -0.37 28.39
N PRO A 114 12.38 0.26 29.53
CA PRO A 114 10.98 0.60 29.87
C PRO A 114 10.26 1.48 28.83
N ALA A 115 11.01 2.30 28.09
CA ALA A 115 10.47 3.19 27.06
C ALA A 115 9.93 2.46 25.80
N ALA A 116 10.34 1.21 25.56
CA ALA A 116 9.92 0.41 24.41
C ALA A 116 8.59 -0.34 24.63
N SER A 117 8.14 -0.50 25.88
CA SER A 117 7.01 -1.36 26.27
C SER A 117 5.68 -1.12 25.52
N PRO A 118 5.26 0.13 25.21
CA PRO A 118 4.03 0.37 24.44
C PRO A 118 4.14 0.03 22.95
N MET A 119 5.35 0.03 22.37
CA MET A 119 5.60 -0.25 20.95
C MET A 119 5.64 -1.76 20.64
N VAL A 120 5.85 -2.58 21.66
CA VAL A 120 6.12 -4.02 21.56
C VAL A 120 4.85 -4.83 21.33
N GLY A 121 3.76 -4.51 22.03
CA GLY A 121 2.53 -5.32 22.05
C GLY A 121 1.76 -5.40 20.72
N GLY A 122 2.16 -4.62 19.70
CA GLY A 122 1.51 -4.60 18.39
C GLY A 122 2.42 -4.85 17.20
N ALA A 123 3.73 -5.01 17.39
CA ALA A 123 4.69 -5.01 16.27
C ALA A 123 4.46 -6.14 15.26
N LEU A 124 4.12 -7.35 15.74
CA LEU A 124 3.79 -8.49 14.88
C LEU A 124 2.51 -8.23 14.06
N ARG A 125 1.51 -7.56 14.65
CA ARG A 125 0.27 -7.17 13.94
C ARG A 125 0.55 -6.13 12.85
N GLU A 126 1.49 -5.22 13.09
CA GLU A 126 1.90 -4.24 12.09
C GLU A 126 2.72 -4.87 10.96
N LEU A 127 3.55 -5.88 11.26
CA LEU A 127 4.23 -6.66 10.23
C LEU A 127 3.21 -7.34 9.31
N ASP A 128 2.18 -7.95 9.89
CA ASP A 128 1.08 -8.53 9.11
C ASP A 128 0.31 -7.47 8.32
N THR A 129 0.08 -6.27 8.89
CA THR A 129 -0.55 -5.15 8.17
C THR A 129 0.27 -4.73 6.94
N LEU A 130 1.60 -4.70 7.06
CA LEU A 130 2.49 -4.39 5.93
C LEU A 130 2.45 -5.51 4.88
N ARG A 131 2.47 -6.78 5.31
CA ARG A 131 2.36 -7.95 4.44
C ARG A 131 1.05 -7.93 3.65
N GLN A 132 -0.08 -7.75 4.33
CA GLN A 132 -1.41 -7.69 3.71
C GLN A 132 -1.51 -6.56 2.67
N PHE A 133 -0.86 -5.42 2.92
CA PHE A 133 -0.81 -4.33 1.95
C PHE A 133 -0.02 -4.72 0.69
N LEU A 134 1.14 -5.37 0.85
CA LEU A 134 1.99 -5.80 -0.26
C LEU A 134 1.35 -6.91 -1.10
N THR A 135 0.51 -7.76 -0.51
CA THR A 135 -0.25 -8.79 -1.21
C THR A 135 -1.61 -8.31 -1.72
N GLY A 136 -2.01 -7.10 -1.36
CA GLY A 136 -3.29 -6.51 -1.71
C GLY A 136 -3.28 -5.76 -3.05
N PRO A 137 -4.37 -5.05 -3.37
CA PRO A 137 -4.49 -4.32 -4.64
C PRO A 137 -3.71 -2.99 -4.70
N GLY A 138 -3.23 -2.48 -3.56
CA GLY A 138 -2.51 -1.20 -3.48
C GLY A 138 -1.27 -1.12 -4.37
N PRO A 139 -0.35 -2.10 -4.31
CA PRO A 139 0.84 -2.14 -5.16
C PRO A 139 0.56 -2.10 -6.67
N PHE A 140 -0.54 -2.69 -7.16
CA PHE A 140 -0.87 -2.63 -8.59
C PHE A 140 -1.06 -1.19 -9.07
N ALA A 141 -1.68 -0.33 -8.26
CA ALA A 141 -1.83 1.08 -8.61
C ALA A 141 -0.48 1.80 -8.76
N LEU A 142 0.53 1.41 -7.98
CA LEU A 142 1.90 1.95 -8.10
C LEU A 142 2.62 1.45 -9.35
N PHE A 143 2.42 0.19 -9.74
CA PHE A 143 3.01 -0.37 -10.94
C PHE A 143 2.36 0.13 -12.24
N ASP A 144 1.06 0.43 -12.19
CA ASP A 144 0.32 0.90 -13.36
C ASP A 144 0.36 2.44 -13.50
N ALA A 145 0.63 3.20 -12.43
CA ALA A 145 0.71 4.67 -12.49
C ALA A 145 1.73 5.25 -13.51
N PRO A 146 2.93 4.69 -13.70
CA PRO A 146 3.88 5.16 -14.71
C PRO A 146 3.38 5.03 -16.16
N TRP A 147 2.33 4.25 -16.41
CA TRP A 147 1.75 4.03 -17.74
C TRP A 147 0.73 5.10 -18.14
N VAL A 148 0.25 5.90 -17.20
CA VAL A 148 -0.72 6.97 -17.48
C VAL A 148 -0.24 7.93 -18.59
N PRO A 149 1.01 8.43 -18.58
CA PRO A 149 1.53 9.26 -19.68
C PRO A 149 1.60 8.53 -21.02
N VAL A 150 1.85 7.22 -21.03
CA VAL A 150 1.86 6.43 -22.27
C VAL A 150 0.47 6.34 -22.88
N TYR A 151 -0.55 6.05 -22.06
CA TYR A 151 -1.95 6.07 -22.52
C TYR A 151 -2.35 7.46 -23.02
N LEU A 152 -1.94 8.52 -22.32
CA LEU A 152 -2.20 9.90 -22.73
C LEU A 152 -1.53 10.21 -24.08
N ALA A 153 -0.29 9.79 -24.27
CA ALA A 153 0.44 9.96 -25.53
C ALA A 153 -0.26 9.25 -26.69
N VAL A 154 -0.79 8.04 -26.48
CA VAL A 154 -1.58 7.33 -27.50
C VAL A 154 -2.85 8.10 -27.85
N ILE A 155 -3.54 8.72 -26.88
CA ILE A 155 -4.71 9.57 -27.17
C ILE A 155 -4.30 10.82 -27.96
N PHE A 156 -3.18 11.45 -27.63
CA PHE A 156 -2.65 12.59 -28.40
C PHE A 156 -2.28 12.22 -29.84
N LEU A 157 -1.78 10.99 -30.06
CA LEU A 157 -1.50 10.48 -31.41
C LEU A 157 -2.77 10.29 -32.23
N PHE A 158 -3.91 9.99 -31.61
CA PHE A 158 -5.19 9.89 -32.32
C PHE A 158 -5.74 11.25 -32.72
N HIS A 159 -5.83 12.19 -31.79
CA HIS A 159 -6.28 13.54 -32.09
C HIS A 159 -5.87 14.53 -31.00
N TRP A 160 -5.42 15.71 -31.38
CA TRP A 160 -4.98 16.76 -30.45
C TRP A 160 -6.08 17.14 -29.45
N VAL A 161 -7.31 17.38 -29.93
CA VAL A 161 -8.44 17.79 -29.07
C VAL A 161 -8.79 16.71 -28.05
N LEU A 162 -8.76 15.42 -28.45
CA LEU A 162 -9.02 14.32 -27.52
C LEU A 162 -7.93 14.23 -26.45
N GLY A 163 -6.68 14.44 -26.85
CA GLY A 163 -5.53 14.51 -25.93
C GLY A 163 -5.68 15.62 -24.90
N VAL A 164 -6.13 16.81 -25.30
CA VAL A 164 -6.38 17.94 -24.38
C VAL A 164 -7.50 17.63 -23.40
N VAL A 165 -8.61 17.05 -23.86
CA VAL A 165 -9.71 16.63 -22.96
C VAL A 165 -9.24 15.54 -21.99
N ALA A 166 -8.47 14.57 -22.48
CA ALA A 166 -7.88 13.52 -21.64
C ALA A 166 -6.94 14.10 -20.58
N LEU A 167 -6.09 15.05 -20.97
CA LEU A 167 -5.18 15.74 -20.06
C LEU A 167 -5.94 16.54 -18.99
N ALA A 168 -6.97 17.29 -19.39
CA ALA A 168 -7.81 18.03 -18.46
C ALA A 168 -8.51 17.10 -17.46
N GLY A 169 -9.05 15.96 -17.93
CA GLY A 169 -9.64 14.94 -17.08
C GLY A 169 -8.64 14.27 -16.13
N GLY A 170 -7.43 13.99 -16.61
CA GLY A 170 -6.33 13.46 -15.81
C GLY A 170 -5.89 14.44 -14.71
N ILE A 171 -5.73 15.72 -15.04
CA ILE A 171 -5.42 16.78 -14.08
C ILE A 171 -6.52 16.90 -13.03
N LEU A 172 -7.79 16.88 -13.46
CA LEU A 172 -8.95 16.97 -12.56
C LEU A 172 -8.96 15.81 -11.55
N LEU A 173 -8.76 14.57 -12.00
CA LEU A 173 -8.68 13.42 -11.10
C LEU A 173 -7.42 13.44 -10.22
N PHE A 174 -6.31 13.96 -10.73
CA PHE A 174 -5.11 14.16 -9.92
C PHE A 174 -5.36 15.17 -8.78
N ILE A 175 -6.06 16.27 -9.06
CA ILE A 175 -6.50 17.23 -8.03
C ILE A 175 -7.42 16.54 -7.02
N MET A 176 -8.37 15.70 -7.46
CA MET A 176 -9.21 14.93 -6.53
C MET A 176 -8.39 13.96 -5.66
N ALA A 177 -7.36 13.33 -6.22
CA ALA A 177 -6.45 12.47 -5.47
C ALA A 177 -5.67 13.26 -4.40
N LEU A 178 -5.18 14.46 -4.74
CA LEU A 178 -4.53 15.36 -3.79
C LEU A 178 -5.48 15.82 -2.68
N LEU A 179 -6.70 16.23 -3.04
CA LEU A 179 -7.73 16.58 -2.06
C LEU A 179 -8.02 15.41 -1.12
N ASN A 180 -8.10 14.19 -1.64
CA ASN A 180 -8.27 12.99 -0.81
C ASN A 180 -7.07 12.76 0.15
N GLU A 181 -5.81 12.95 -0.29
CA GLU A 181 -4.65 12.92 0.62
C GLU A 181 -4.82 13.95 1.74
N PHE A 182 -5.10 15.21 1.42
CA PHE A 182 -5.19 16.27 2.43
C PHE A 182 -6.37 16.08 3.39
N LEU A 183 -7.54 15.70 2.89
CA LEU A 183 -8.77 15.55 3.66
C LEU A 183 -8.78 14.26 4.49
N SER A 184 -8.25 13.15 3.96
CA SER A 184 -8.35 11.84 4.60
C SER A 184 -7.17 11.51 5.50
N ARG A 185 -5.97 12.06 5.26
CA ARG A 185 -4.75 11.69 6.01
C ARG A 185 -4.85 11.97 7.51
N ARG A 186 -5.29 13.16 7.93
CA ARG A 186 -5.36 13.52 9.37
C ARG A 186 -6.45 12.73 10.11
N PRO A 187 -7.71 12.69 9.66
CA PRO A 187 -8.76 11.93 10.34
C PRO A 187 -8.44 10.44 10.44
N LEU A 188 -7.86 9.86 9.39
CA LEU A 188 -7.51 8.44 9.39
C LEU A 188 -6.37 8.11 10.35
N ARG A 189 -5.40 9.03 10.49
CA ARG A 189 -4.34 8.91 11.51
C ARG A 189 -4.90 8.98 12.92
N GLU A 190 -5.78 9.95 13.19
CA GLU A 190 -6.46 10.08 14.49
C GLU A 190 -7.32 8.86 14.81
N ALA A 191 -8.09 8.35 13.85
CA ALA A 191 -8.87 7.13 14.03
C ALA A 191 -7.98 5.95 14.42
N ASN A 192 -6.85 5.76 13.73
CA ASN A 192 -5.92 4.68 14.02
C ASN A 192 -5.23 4.84 15.40
N THR A 193 -4.94 6.06 15.87
CA THR A 193 -4.33 6.26 17.20
C THR A 193 -5.32 6.00 18.33
N VAL A 194 -6.57 6.45 18.22
CA VAL A 194 -7.61 6.17 19.22
C VAL A 194 -7.96 4.67 19.24
N ALA A 195 -8.01 4.03 18.07
CA ALA A 195 -8.18 2.58 17.97
C ALA A 195 -7.03 1.81 18.64
N ALA A 196 -5.77 2.24 18.43
CA ALA A 196 -4.61 1.64 19.08
C ALA A 196 -4.69 1.77 20.63
N ARG A 197 -5.11 2.93 21.15
CA ARG A 197 -5.33 3.13 22.60
C ARG A 197 -6.42 2.23 23.15
N SER A 198 -7.54 2.08 22.45
CA SER A 198 -8.62 1.16 22.83
C SER A 198 -8.13 -0.29 22.90
N GLY A 199 -7.31 -0.72 21.93
CA GLY A 199 -6.67 -2.04 21.91
C GLY A 199 -5.68 -2.23 23.06
N GLN A 200 -4.82 -1.24 23.34
CA GLN A 200 -3.88 -1.29 24.46
C GLN A 200 -4.57 -1.40 25.82
N LEU A 201 -5.69 -0.71 26.00
CA LEU A 201 -6.48 -0.78 27.22
C LEU A 201 -7.12 -2.16 27.40
N ALA A 202 -7.63 -2.76 26.32
CA ALA A 202 -8.15 -4.12 26.34
C ALA A 202 -7.05 -5.13 26.73
N GLU A 203 -5.87 -5.04 26.13
CA GLU A 203 -4.76 -5.95 26.42
C GLU A 203 -4.23 -5.78 27.85
N THR A 204 -4.16 -4.54 28.35
CA THR A 204 -3.78 -4.28 29.75
C THR A 204 -4.82 -4.79 30.73
N GLY A 205 -6.11 -4.65 30.40
CA GLY A 205 -7.19 -5.24 31.18
C GLY A 205 -7.11 -6.77 31.21
N ARG A 206 -6.81 -7.41 30.07
CA ARG A 206 -6.62 -8.86 29.97
C ARG A 206 -5.47 -9.36 30.82
N ARG A 207 -4.32 -8.67 30.79
CA ARG A 207 -3.14 -9.00 31.62
C ARG A 207 -3.40 -8.89 33.12
N ASN A 208 -4.33 -8.03 33.54
CA ASN A 208 -4.69 -7.80 34.93
C ASN A 208 -6.09 -8.33 35.26
N ALA A 209 -6.59 -9.31 34.50
CA ALA A 209 -7.97 -9.78 34.62
C ALA A 209 -8.28 -10.31 36.02
N GLU A 210 -7.37 -11.10 36.62
CA GLU A 210 -7.53 -11.67 37.96
C GLU A 210 -7.81 -10.58 39.00
N VAL A 211 -7.03 -9.50 38.98
CA VAL A 211 -7.19 -8.35 39.89
C VAL A 211 -8.51 -7.62 39.62
N ILE A 212 -8.88 -7.41 38.36
CA ILE A 212 -10.14 -6.77 37.97
C ILE A 212 -11.35 -7.59 38.43
N PHE A 213 -11.29 -8.92 38.33
CA PHE A 213 -12.35 -9.83 38.77
C PHE A 213 -12.41 -9.92 40.30
N ALA A 214 -11.26 -10.10 40.97
CA ALA A 214 -11.18 -10.20 42.42
C ALA A 214 -11.70 -8.95 43.13
N MET A 215 -11.44 -7.76 42.56
CA MET A 215 -11.93 -6.49 43.12
C MET A 215 -13.33 -6.08 42.61
N GLY A 216 -14.00 -6.90 41.81
CA GLY A 216 -15.33 -6.57 41.25
C GLY A 216 -15.36 -5.36 40.31
N MET A 217 -14.20 -4.94 39.78
CA MET A 217 -14.01 -3.69 39.02
C MET A 217 -14.37 -3.80 37.52
N LEU A 218 -14.89 -4.94 37.07
CA LEU A 218 -15.18 -5.21 35.66
C LEU A 218 -16.08 -4.13 35.02
N SER A 219 -17.09 -3.65 35.75
CA SER A 219 -18.02 -2.62 35.27
C SER A 219 -17.31 -1.28 35.04
N SER A 220 -16.43 -0.87 35.94
CA SER A 220 -15.61 0.34 35.83
C SER A 220 -14.59 0.23 34.69
N ALA A 221 -13.86 -0.89 34.59
CA ALA A 221 -12.93 -1.14 33.50
C ALA A 221 -13.63 -1.13 32.14
N ARG A 222 -14.81 -1.74 32.05
CA ARG A 222 -15.67 -1.73 30.85
C ARG A 222 -16.09 -0.33 30.45
N LYS A 223 -16.51 0.52 31.41
CA LYS A 223 -16.90 1.92 31.12
C LYS A 223 -15.74 2.72 30.52
N VAL A 224 -14.53 2.58 31.07
CA VAL A 224 -13.33 3.26 30.54
C VAL A 224 -13.02 2.76 29.14
N TRP A 225 -13.01 1.44 28.93
CA TRP A 225 -12.78 0.87 27.60
C TRP A 225 -13.84 1.28 26.58
N GLN A 226 -15.13 1.26 26.96
CA GLN A 226 -16.23 1.69 26.09
C GLN A 226 -16.11 3.14 25.67
N LYS A 227 -15.64 4.05 26.54
CA LYS A 227 -15.41 5.46 26.18
C LYS A 227 -14.43 5.58 25.01
N TYR A 228 -13.25 4.96 25.13
CA TYR A 228 -12.24 4.99 24.06
C TYR A 228 -12.68 4.20 22.82
N HIS A 229 -13.40 3.09 23.01
CA HIS A 229 -13.92 2.31 21.89
C HIS A 229 -14.96 3.08 21.07
N ARG A 230 -15.90 3.77 21.74
CA ARG A 230 -16.89 4.62 21.06
C ARG A 230 -16.23 5.79 20.34
N GLU A 231 -15.24 6.43 20.95
CA GLU A 231 -14.46 7.49 20.30
C GLU A 231 -13.72 6.95 19.06
N ALA A 232 -13.09 5.78 19.16
CA ALA A 232 -12.44 5.12 18.04
C ALA A 232 -13.43 4.84 16.90
N MET A 233 -14.61 4.29 17.22
CA MET A 233 -15.64 3.99 16.22
C MET A 233 -16.20 5.26 15.56
N ALA A 234 -16.43 6.32 16.33
CA ALA A 234 -16.90 7.60 15.78
C ALA A 234 -15.87 8.22 14.81
N LYS A 235 -14.59 8.27 15.21
CA LYS A 235 -13.50 8.76 14.34
C LYS A 235 -13.29 7.86 13.12
N GLN A 236 -13.37 6.55 13.30
CA GLN A 236 -13.25 5.58 12.22
C GLN A 236 -14.41 5.67 11.22
N GLY A 237 -15.63 5.89 11.69
CA GLY A 237 -16.82 6.15 10.87
C GLY A 237 -16.64 7.41 10.03
N GLN A 238 -16.36 8.55 10.65
CA GLN A 238 -16.11 9.81 9.93
C GLN A 238 -14.98 9.72 8.90
N ALA A 239 -13.91 8.99 9.21
CA ALA A 239 -12.82 8.77 8.26
C ALA A 239 -13.24 7.83 7.12
N SER A 240 -14.10 6.85 7.41
CA SER A 240 -14.64 5.91 6.41
C SER A 240 -15.62 6.61 5.47
N ASP A 241 -16.50 7.46 5.98
CA ASP A 241 -17.49 8.20 5.18
C ASP A 241 -16.80 9.18 4.23
N ARG A 242 -15.79 9.91 4.70
CA ARG A 242 -14.99 10.81 3.85
C ARG A 242 -14.25 10.04 2.75
N ALA A 243 -13.58 8.94 3.10
CA ALA A 243 -12.85 8.13 2.14
C ALA A 243 -13.79 7.44 1.13
N GLY A 244 -14.93 6.94 1.59
CA GLY A 244 -15.97 6.32 0.76
C GLY A 244 -16.62 7.33 -0.19
N GLY A 245 -16.91 8.53 0.31
CA GLY A 245 -17.36 9.66 -0.51
C GLY A 245 -16.36 9.99 -1.61
N MET A 246 -15.09 10.21 -1.29
CA MET A 246 -14.04 10.49 -2.29
C MET A 246 -13.87 9.37 -3.32
N THR A 247 -13.95 8.10 -2.89
CA THR A 247 -13.87 6.95 -3.80
C THR A 247 -15.05 6.95 -4.78
N THR A 248 -16.26 7.18 -4.27
CA THR A 248 -17.49 7.19 -5.08
C THR A 248 -17.50 8.39 -6.05
N THR A 249 -17.13 9.58 -5.59
CA THR A 249 -17.04 10.77 -6.44
C THR A 249 -15.96 10.60 -7.52
N SER A 250 -14.81 10.02 -7.19
CA SER A 250 -13.75 9.75 -8.17
C SER A 250 -14.22 8.74 -9.23
N LYS A 251 -14.99 7.72 -8.82
CA LYS A 251 -15.60 6.77 -9.74
C LYS A 251 -16.61 7.45 -10.68
N ALA A 252 -17.50 8.27 -10.13
CA ALA A 252 -18.47 9.03 -10.92
C ALA A 252 -17.77 9.99 -11.89
N MET A 253 -16.73 10.70 -11.43
CA MET A 253 -15.94 11.61 -12.27
C MET A 253 -15.25 10.87 -13.42
N ARG A 254 -14.67 9.68 -13.18
CA ARG A 254 -14.10 8.87 -14.27
C ARG A 254 -15.14 8.51 -15.32
N LEU A 255 -16.31 8.03 -14.90
CA LEU A 255 -17.39 7.67 -15.83
C LEU A 255 -17.87 8.89 -16.62
N PHE A 256 -17.98 10.05 -15.94
CA PHE A 256 -18.30 11.31 -16.60
C PHE A 256 -17.23 11.71 -17.63
N LEU A 257 -15.94 11.66 -17.28
CA LEU A 257 -14.83 11.97 -18.19
C LEU A 257 -14.76 11.01 -19.38
N GLN A 258 -15.05 9.72 -19.16
CA GLN A 258 -15.14 8.74 -20.22
C GLN A 258 -16.26 9.07 -21.21
N SER A 259 -17.45 9.44 -20.71
CA SER A 259 -18.56 9.90 -21.54
C SER A 259 -18.29 11.25 -22.22
N ALA A 260 -17.57 12.16 -21.56
CA ALA A 260 -17.19 13.45 -22.13
C ALA A 260 -16.22 13.30 -23.30
N ILE A 261 -15.25 12.38 -23.20
CA ILE A 261 -14.39 12.03 -24.34
C ILE A 261 -15.19 11.42 -25.48
N LEU A 262 -16.14 10.54 -25.17
CA LEU A 262 -16.98 9.94 -26.20
C LEU A 262 -17.84 11.01 -26.91
N ALA A 263 -18.45 11.93 -26.15
CA ALA A 263 -19.22 13.05 -26.71
C ALA A 263 -18.35 13.98 -27.56
N THR A 264 -17.14 14.31 -27.10
CA THR A 264 -16.18 15.11 -27.86
C THR A 264 -15.75 14.39 -29.14
N GLY A 265 -15.46 13.10 -29.04
CA GLY A 265 -15.12 12.27 -30.19
C GLY A 265 -16.27 12.15 -31.19
N ALA A 266 -17.53 12.09 -30.72
CA ALA A 266 -18.69 12.09 -31.61
C ALA A 266 -18.80 13.42 -32.37
N ALA A 267 -18.58 14.56 -31.72
CA ALA A 267 -18.56 15.86 -32.38
C ALA A 267 -17.45 15.96 -33.45
N LEU A 268 -16.28 15.38 -33.20
CA LEU A 268 -15.17 15.31 -34.17
C LEU A 268 -15.45 14.32 -35.31
N ALA A 269 -16.10 13.19 -35.02
CA ALA A 269 -16.46 12.19 -36.01
C ALA A 269 -17.55 12.71 -36.97
N ILE A 270 -18.49 13.53 -36.49
CA ILE A 270 -19.49 14.23 -37.33
C ILE A 270 -18.81 15.17 -38.32
N ARG A 271 -17.65 15.75 -37.94
CA ARG A 271 -16.84 16.61 -38.81
C ARG A 271 -15.88 15.83 -39.72
N GLU A 272 -15.95 14.50 -39.69
CA GLU A 272 -15.07 13.60 -40.44
C GLU A 272 -13.57 13.75 -40.10
N GLU A 273 -13.24 14.35 -38.94
CA GLU A 273 -11.85 14.52 -38.48
C GLU A 273 -11.28 13.22 -37.89
N ILE A 274 -12.13 12.36 -37.34
CA ILE A 274 -11.74 11.06 -36.77
C ILE A 274 -12.71 9.96 -37.17
N THR A 275 -12.21 8.71 -37.19
CA THR A 275 -13.06 7.54 -37.42
C THR A 275 -13.89 7.17 -36.18
N PRO A 276 -15.06 6.52 -36.35
CA PRO A 276 -15.81 5.97 -35.23
C PRO A 276 -15.00 4.98 -34.38
N GLY A 277 -14.09 4.22 -35.01
CA GLY A 277 -13.17 3.33 -34.29
C GLY A 277 -12.22 4.08 -33.38
N THR A 278 -11.64 5.18 -33.85
CA THR A 278 -10.74 6.04 -33.07
C THR A 278 -11.46 6.70 -31.90
N MET A 279 -12.71 7.18 -32.11
CA MET A 279 -13.56 7.74 -31.04
C MET A 279 -13.74 6.75 -29.88
N ILE A 280 -14.15 5.51 -30.19
CA ILE A 280 -14.40 4.49 -29.17
C ILE A 280 -13.09 4.07 -28.50
N ALA A 281 -12.03 3.84 -29.28
CA ALA A 281 -10.72 3.48 -28.76
C ALA A 281 -10.18 4.52 -27.77
N ALA A 282 -10.28 5.82 -28.10
CA ALA A 282 -9.86 6.91 -27.21
C ALA A 282 -10.62 6.90 -25.87
N SER A 283 -11.93 6.64 -25.88
CA SER A 283 -12.74 6.57 -24.65
C SER A 283 -12.33 5.41 -23.74
N ILE A 284 -11.99 4.25 -24.32
CA ILE A 284 -11.55 3.07 -23.57
C ILE A 284 -10.15 3.31 -22.98
N ILE A 285 -9.23 3.86 -23.78
CA ILE A 285 -7.86 4.19 -23.33
C ILE A 285 -7.91 5.22 -22.20
N MET A 286 -8.77 6.23 -22.28
CA MET A 286 -8.98 7.18 -21.19
C MET A 286 -9.44 6.50 -19.91
N GLY A 287 -10.42 5.59 -19.99
CA GLY A 287 -10.88 4.83 -18.84
C GLY A 287 -9.73 4.08 -18.14
N ARG A 288 -8.78 3.53 -18.93
CA ARG A 288 -7.57 2.85 -18.42
C ARG A 288 -6.55 3.82 -17.84
N ALA A 289 -6.32 4.96 -18.50
CA ALA A 289 -5.40 6.00 -18.01
C ALA A 289 -5.80 6.52 -16.62
N LEU A 290 -7.11 6.58 -16.34
CA LEU A 290 -7.63 7.07 -15.06
C LEU A 290 -7.77 6.00 -13.97
N GLN A 291 -7.72 4.72 -14.33
CA GLN A 291 -7.96 3.60 -13.41
C GLN A 291 -6.95 3.54 -12.25
N PRO A 292 -5.62 3.71 -12.44
CA PRO A 292 -4.67 3.67 -11.32
C PRO A 292 -4.92 4.74 -10.26
N VAL A 293 -5.37 5.93 -10.68
CA VAL A 293 -5.69 7.05 -9.78
C VAL A 293 -6.91 6.71 -8.92
N GLU A 294 -7.99 6.21 -9.54
CA GLU A 294 -9.16 5.73 -8.80
C GLU A 294 -8.79 4.62 -7.81
N MET A 295 -7.97 3.65 -8.24
CA MET A 295 -7.58 2.52 -7.42
C MET A 295 -6.72 2.96 -6.22
N ALA A 296 -5.84 3.95 -6.42
CA ALA A 296 -5.08 4.58 -5.35
C ALA A 296 -5.99 5.30 -4.33
N ILE A 297 -7.02 6.01 -4.78
CA ILE A 297 -8.01 6.65 -3.90
C ILE A 297 -8.81 5.61 -3.12
N GLY A 298 -9.27 4.55 -3.77
CA GLY A 298 -10.01 3.46 -3.12
C GLY A 298 -9.17 2.71 -2.08
N GLN A 299 -7.87 2.53 -2.33
CA GLN A 299 -6.94 1.85 -1.43
C GLN A 299 -6.19 2.79 -0.48
N TRP A 300 -6.56 4.06 -0.44
CA TRP A 300 -5.87 5.09 0.32
C TRP A 300 -5.67 4.74 1.80
N ARG A 301 -6.70 4.12 2.41
CA ARG A 301 -6.64 3.68 3.80
C ARG A 301 -5.55 2.63 4.01
N GLY A 302 -5.40 1.71 3.06
CA GLY A 302 -4.34 0.71 3.05
C GLY A 302 -2.95 1.37 2.99
N PHE A 303 -2.76 2.36 2.10
CA PHE A 303 -1.50 3.11 2.00
C PHE A 303 -1.13 3.81 3.32
N VAL A 304 -2.09 4.50 3.95
CA VAL A 304 -1.84 5.19 5.23
C VAL A 304 -1.49 4.21 6.35
N ARG A 305 -2.23 3.08 6.45
CA ARG A 305 -1.95 2.03 7.44
C ARG A 305 -0.59 1.39 7.23
N ALA A 306 -0.26 1.00 5.99
CA ALA A 306 1.04 0.43 5.66
C ALA A 306 2.19 1.40 5.97
N ARG A 307 2.01 2.70 5.70
CA ARG A 307 3.00 3.74 6.04
C ARG A 307 3.17 3.92 7.56
N GLN A 308 2.10 3.80 8.33
CA GLN A 308 2.15 3.85 9.80
C GLN A 308 2.85 2.60 10.36
N ALA A 309 2.47 1.41 9.89
CA ALA A 309 3.09 0.14 10.23
C ALA A 309 4.60 0.18 9.96
N TYR A 310 4.99 0.58 8.74
CA TYR A 310 6.38 0.74 8.33
C TYR A 310 7.14 1.67 9.28
N LYS A 311 6.58 2.83 9.61
CA LYS A 311 7.23 3.79 10.52
C LYS A 311 7.42 3.17 11.90
N MET A 312 6.41 2.50 12.44
CA MET A 312 6.49 1.89 13.78
C MET A 312 7.50 0.73 13.83
N LEU A 313 7.49 -0.15 12.83
CA LEU A 313 8.48 -1.22 12.70
C LEU A 313 9.90 -0.67 12.55
N SER A 314 10.10 0.37 11.73
CA SER A 314 11.42 1.00 11.54
C SER A 314 11.96 1.59 12.85
N SER A 315 11.09 2.21 13.65
CA SER A 315 11.48 2.74 14.97
C SER A 315 11.80 1.65 15.98
N LEU A 316 11.09 0.51 15.94
CA LEU A 316 11.33 -0.62 16.84
C LEU A 316 12.66 -1.32 16.54
N LEU A 317 12.88 -1.67 15.27
CA LEU A 317 14.13 -2.29 14.83
C LEU A 317 15.32 -1.34 15.03
N GLY A 318 15.09 -0.06 14.77
CA GLY A 318 16.05 1.00 15.01
C GLY A 318 16.44 1.22 16.48
N ALA A 319 15.52 0.96 17.41
CA ALA A 319 15.79 1.02 18.85
C ALA A 319 16.45 -0.25 19.39
N THR A 320 16.44 -1.34 18.61
CA THR A 320 16.94 -2.65 19.04
C THR A 320 17.93 -3.19 18.01
N PRO A 321 19.19 -2.70 17.97
CA PRO A 321 20.19 -3.13 16.99
C PRO A 321 20.42 -4.65 17.02
N GLU A 322 20.76 -5.21 15.86
CA GLU A 322 21.22 -6.60 15.76
C GLU A 322 22.50 -6.76 16.59
N GLN A 323 22.56 -7.83 17.40
CA GLN A 323 23.79 -8.09 18.16
C GLN A 323 24.85 -8.61 17.19
N PRO A 324 26.12 -8.18 17.32
CA PRO A 324 27.19 -8.84 16.62
C PRO A 324 27.19 -10.32 17.00
N GLU A 325 27.48 -11.17 16.01
CA GLU A 325 27.60 -12.61 16.18
C GLU A 325 28.53 -12.89 17.37
N LYS A 326 28.00 -13.57 18.39
CA LYS A 326 28.78 -13.87 19.59
C LYS A 326 29.80 -14.93 19.21
N MET A 327 31.05 -14.74 19.62
CA MET A 327 32.09 -15.75 19.49
C MET A 327 31.68 -16.97 20.31
N ASP A 328 31.73 -18.16 19.71
CA ASP A 328 31.57 -19.41 20.45
C ASP A 328 32.72 -19.53 21.45
N LEU A 329 32.36 -19.54 22.73
CA LEU A 329 33.30 -19.71 23.83
C LEU A 329 33.36 -21.20 24.21
N PRO A 330 34.54 -21.72 24.58
CA PRO A 330 34.66 -23.08 25.12
C PRO A 330 33.80 -23.23 26.38
N ASP A 331 33.41 -24.47 26.68
CA ASP A 331 32.51 -24.77 27.79
C ASP A 331 33.00 -24.13 29.11
N PRO A 332 32.11 -23.41 29.83
CA PRO A 332 32.51 -22.66 31.00
C PRO A 332 33.03 -23.58 32.11
N VAL A 333 34.28 -23.40 32.51
CA VAL A 333 34.96 -24.20 33.56
C VAL A 333 34.56 -23.78 34.99
N GLY A 334 33.51 -22.97 35.15
CA GLY A 334 32.96 -22.54 36.44
C GLY A 334 33.74 -21.44 37.19
N LYS A 335 34.86 -20.92 36.64
CA LYS A 335 35.58 -19.78 37.23
C LYS A 335 34.92 -18.47 36.82
N LEU A 336 34.30 -17.78 37.78
CA LEU A 336 33.72 -16.45 37.62
C LEU A 336 34.58 -15.44 38.40
N ASP A 337 35.11 -14.44 37.70
CA ASP A 337 35.83 -13.31 38.32
C ASP A 337 35.05 -12.02 38.03
N VAL A 338 34.88 -11.18 39.05
CA VAL A 338 34.03 -9.98 39.01
C VAL A 338 34.84 -8.82 39.56
N VAL A 339 35.43 -8.01 38.68
CA VAL A 339 36.33 -6.91 39.05
C VAL A 339 35.71 -5.57 38.64
N GLY A 340 35.55 -4.65 39.59
CA GLY A 340 35.16 -3.25 39.33
C GLY A 340 33.76 -3.08 38.73
N VAL A 341 32.81 -3.96 39.06
CA VAL A 341 31.49 -3.99 38.44
C VAL A 341 30.57 -2.93 39.04
N ARG A 342 30.06 -2.06 38.16
CA ARG A 342 29.02 -1.08 38.48
C ARG A 342 27.78 -1.38 37.66
N VAL A 343 26.67 -1.64 38.33
CA VAL A 343 25.38 -1.96 37.68
C VAL A 343 24.38 -0.87 37.99
N GLY A 344 23.77 -0.29 36.95
CA GLY A 344 22.66 0.66 37.05
C GLY A 344 21.45 0.18 36.27
N ILE A 345 20.26 0.60 36.68
CA ILE A 345 19.04 0.34 35.92
C ILE A 345 19.00 1.29 34.71
N PRO A 346 18.73 0.79 33.50
CA PRO A 346 18.49 1.65 32.33
C PRO A 346 17.42 2.72 32.65
N GLY A 347 17.81 3.99 32.62
CA GLY A 347 16.92 5.13 32.91
C GLY A 347 16.93 5.65 34.35
N GLN A 348 17.70 5.04 35.27
CA GLN A 348 17.94 5.59 36.61
C GLN A 348 19.41 5.95 36.79
N GLN A 349 19.70 7.12 37.37
CA GLN A 349 21.08 7.55 37.67
C GLN A 349 21.68 6.83 38.88
N LYS A 350 20.85 6.17 39.69
CA LYS A 350 21.30 5.47 40.90
C LYS A 350 21.87 4.10 40.53
N LEU A 351 23.15 3.88 40.81
CA LEU A 351 23.78 2.56 40.73
C LEU A 351 23.22 1.64 41.83
N ILE A 352 22.89 0.40 41.47
CA ILE A 352 22.42 -0.63 42.39
C ILE A 352 23.61 -1.37 43.00
N ILE A 353 24.65 -1.62 42.19
CA ILE A 353 25.89 -2.27 42.60
C ILE A 353 27.02 -1.33 42.22
N GLY A 354 27.91 -1.04 43.17
CA GLY A 354 29.14 -0.31 42.94
C GLY A 354 30.22 -0.85 43.86
N GLY A 355 31.12 -1.66 43.30
CA GLY A 355 32.31 -2.20 43.96
C GLY A 355 33.49 -2.08 43.02
#